data_AF-B7FXW9-F1
#
_entry.id   AF-B7FXW9-F1
#
_cell.length_a   1.000
_cell.length_b   1.000
_cell.length_c   1.000
_cell.angle_alpha   90.00
_cell.angle_beta   90.00
_cell.angle_gamma   90.00
#
_symmetry.space_group_name_H-M   'P 1'
#
loop_
_entity.id
_entity.type
_entity.pdbx_description
1 polymer ?
#
loop_
_entity_poly.entity_id
_entity_poly.type
_entity_poly.pdbx_seq_one_letter_code
_entity_poly.pdbx_strand_id
1 'polypeptide(L)'
;MANTPRSPRTSAKKQRQHQALQESPGTSVETETEMETSPAEASGPTPKMAAARRRRLLIGLIVFLLLVLVGVAVGIIVSSMSSGSSSQRENQDGLGNDNSNSGEPPSSATPEGSTPSSPTDGSGSLTTAPETPITDGSGVPSETTGFVPNSAPTTSPEASLTFSTAPSGEASATPSLAAVAIPPGITTFRVIGDVPYTPRQARELVVQMNAIPLDTEFIVHVGDIRNGGDKLVCYLSEYESVDEILSLSPVPLFLIMGDNEWNDCPNVDEGLTMWNNLFTAYESKYWTHNFNITRLAGWESTTFAFLNKGTLFIGLNLVGGRVVNRSAWDRRLADQASWTIGLIREHMVPTVIFGHAFPTENHDPFFYPMTEFIRDELQNSLPIVYMNGDKHQWLYEPSFYGQTSWTRIMVTGGSREPPLKMVVDPNNLANFHTFDREL
;
A
#
# COMPACT_ATOMS: atom_id res chain seq x y z
N MET A 1 -64.80 44.69 17.06
CA MET A 1 -64.82 44.12 15.70
C MET A 1 -64.64 42.62 15.83
N ALA A 2 -65.64 41.88 15.37
CA ALA A 2 -65.79 40.43 15.48
C ALA A 2 -65.22 39.73 14.23
N ASN A 3 -64.68 38.52 14.40
CA ASN A 3 -65.18 37.28 13.76
C ASN A 3 -64.12 36.17 13.75
N THR A 4 -64.41 35.10 14.49
CA THR A 4 -64.20 33.68 14.11
C THR A 4 -65.35 33.25 13.17
N PRO A 5 -65.51 31.96 12.77
CA PRO A 5 -64.61 30.95 12.17
C PRO A 5 -65.27 30.27 10.93
N ARG A 6 -64.59 29.32 10.24
CA ARG A 6 -65.24 28.10 9.69
C ARG A 6 -64.26 27.06 9.10
N SER A 7 -64.37 25.83 9.59
CA SER A 7 -64.15 24.58 8.83
C SER A 7 -65.41 24.27 8.00
N PRO A 8 -65.38 23.37 6.98
CA PRO A 8 -65.89 22.01 7.28
C PRO A 8 -65.29 20.82 6.46
N ARG A 9 -65.28 19.66 7.14
CA ARG A 9 -65.83 18.34 6.73
C ARG A 9 -65.05 17.32 5.86
N THR A 10 -64.70 16.22 6.55
CA THR A 10 -65.06 14.78 6.33
C THR A 10 -64.81 14.15 4.95
N SER A 11 -64.18 12.97 4.88
CA SER A 11 -64.89 11.68 4.93
C SER A 11 -63.98 10.48 5.23
N ALA A 12 -64.49 9.55 6.04
CA ALA A 12 -63.91 8.25 6.35
C ALA A 12 -64.52 7.12 5.48
N LYS A 13 -63.76 6.04 5.25
CA LYS A 13 -64.20 4.65 5.04
C LYS A 13 -63.00 3.75 5.42
N LYS A 14 -63.02 2.99 6.54
CA LYS A 14 -63.52 1.60 6.70
C LYS A 14 -63.10 0.68 5.54
N GLN A 15 -62.64 -0.56 5.68
CA GLN A 15 -62.38 -1.52 6.78
C GLN A 15 -62.16 -2.85 6.03
N ARG A 16 -61.17 -3.68 6.38
CA ARG A 16 -61.33 -5.15 6.56
C ARG A 16 -60.01 -5.86 6.81
N GLN A 17 -59.93 -6.42 8.02
CA GLN A 17 -59.17 -7.62 8.36
C GLN A 17 -59.68 -8.82 7.55
N HIS A 18 -58.78 -9.75 7.24
CA HIS A 18 -59.12 -11.17 7.14
C HIS A 18 -58.03 -11.98 7.84
N GLN A 19 -58.47 -12.79 8.80
CA GLN A 19 -57.73 -13.84 9.50
C GLN A 19 -58.58 -15.12 9.40
N ALA A 20 -57.92 -16.27 9.57
CA ALA A 20 -58.40 -17.66 9.60
C ALA A 20 -58.52 -18.34 8.22
N LEU A 21 -58.03 -19.56 8.00
CA LEU A 21 -58.21 -20.78 8.80
C LEU A 21 -57.04 -21.80 8.64
N GLN A 22 -56.98 -22.68 9.65
CA GLN A 22 -56.18 -23.89 9.78
C GLN A 22 -56.46 -24.94 8.70
N GLU A 23 -55.48 -25.82 8.43
CA GLU A 23 -55.65 -27.28 8.41
C GLU A 23 -54.29 -28.01 8.33
N SER A 24 -54.13 -29.03 9.17
CA SER A 24 -53.14 -30.12 9.10
C SER A 24 -53.96 -31.41 9.05
N PRO A 25 -53.54 -32.47 8.33
CA PRO A 25 -52.87 -33.59 9.03
C PRO A 25 -51.88 -34.39 8.15
N GLY A 26 -51.05 -35.24 8.76
CA GLY A 26 -50.52 -36.43 8.07
C GLY A 26 -49.13 -36.93 8.50
N THR A 27 -49.11 -38.12 9.08
CA THR A 27 -48.01 -38.83 9.74
C THR A 27 -47.43 -39.94 8.84
N SER A 28 -46.10 -40.18 8.87
CA SER A 28 -45.39 -41.47 8.58
C SER A 28 -43.87 -41.21 8.75
N VAL A 29 -43.12 -41.68 9.75
CA VAL A 29 -42.62 -43.03 10.13
C VAL A 29 -41.81 -43.74 9.01
N GLU A 30 -40.63 -44.24 9.42
CA GLU A 30 -39.65 -45.13 8.75
C GLU A 30 -38.63 -44.44 7.82
N THR A 31 -37.32 -44.70 7.81
CA THR A 31 -36.45 -45.68 8.49
C THR A 31 -34.99 -45.23 8.28
N GLU A 32 -34.12 -45.47 9.26
CA GLU A 32 -32.67 -45.39 9.11
C GLU A 32 -32.17 -46.47 8.14
N THR A 33 -31.34 -46.08 7.17
CA THR A 33 -30.40 -47.00 6.52
C THR A 33 -29.06 -46.30 6.35
N GLU A 34 -28.04 -46.82 7.04
CA GLU A 34 -26.64 -46.55 6.78
C GLU A 34 -26.27 -47.03 5.35
N MET A 35 -25.53 -46.23 4.59
CA MET A 35 -24.73 -46.76 3.49
C MET A 35 -23.47 -45.94 3.25
N GLU A 36 -22.35 -46.64 3.41
CA GLU A 36 -20.95 -46.40 3.03
C GLU A 36 -20.61 -45.24 2.08
N THR A 37 -19.59 -44.50 2.51
CA THR A 37 -18.79 -43.57 1.72
C THR A 37 -17.78 -44.29 0.82
N SER A 38 -17.71 -43.90 -0.46
CA SER A 38 -16.58 -44.17 -1.39
C SER A 38 -16.43 -43.00 -2.39
N PRO A 39 -15.22 -42.73 -2.95
CA PRO A 39 -14.74 -41.38 -3.22
C PRO A 39 -15.16 -40.79 -4.58
N ALA A 40 -15.24 -39.46 -4.61
CA ALA A 40 -15.63 -38.67 -5.76
C ALA A 40 -14.59 -38.67 -6.90
N GLU A 41 -15.01 -39.12 -8.08
CA GLU A 41 -14.35 -38.84 -9.36
C GLU A 41 -14.58 -37.37 -9.77
N ALA A 42 -13.50 -36.69 -10.16
CA ALA A 42 -13.54 -35.33 -10.70
C ALA A 42 -14.21 -35.31 -12.08
N SER A 43 -15.44 -34.80 -12.15
CA SER A 43 -16.14 -34.58 -13.42
C SER A 43 -15.65 -33.30 -14.11
N GLY A 44 -15.16 -33.45 -15.34
CA GLY A 44 -14.74 -32.33 -16.20
C GLY A 44 -15.90 -31.42 -16.62
N PRO A 45 -15.60 -30.21 -17.13
CA PRO A 45 -16.61 -29.20 -17.43
C PRO A 45 -17.58 -29.68 -18.52
N THR A 46 -18.87 -29.48 -18.26
CA THR A 46 -19.95 -29.89 -19.15
C THR A 46 -19.83 -29.22 -20.54
N PRO A 47 -20.36 -29.85 -21.62
CA PRO A 47 -20.27 -29.34 -23.00
C PRO A 47 -20.78 -27.90 -23.17
N LYS A 48 -21.73 -27.47 -22.32
CA LYS A 48 -22.27 -26.10 -22.32
C LYS A 48 -21.24 -25.05 -21.84
N MET A 49 -20.38 -25.40 -20.87
CA MET A 49 -19.34 -24.49 -20.36
C MET A 49 -18.17 -24.35 -21.34
N ALA A 50 -17.82 -25.42 -22.06
CA ALA A 50 -16.80 -25.37 -23.11
C ALA A 50 -17.19 -24.45 -24.27
N ALA A 51 -18.46 -24.44 -24.67
CA ALA A 51 -18.99 -23.58 -25.73
C ALA A 51 -19.00 -22.08 -25.32
N ALA A 52 -19.37 -21.79 -24.06
CA ALA A 52 -19.35 -20.43 -23.52
C ALA A 52 -17.91 -19.87 -23.44
N ARG A 53 -16.94 -20.71 -23.05
CA ARG A 53 -15.52 -20.33 -22.99
C ARG A 53 -14.96 -20.03 -24.39
N ARG A 54 -15.30 -20.83 -25.41
CA ARG A 54 -14.91 -20.56 -26.81
C ARG A 54 -15.51 -19.27 -27.37
N ARG A 55 -16.76 -18.95 -27.02
CA ARG A 55 -17.39 -17.68 -27.42
C ARG A 55 -16.71 -16.46 -26.78
N ARG A 56 -16.34 -16.53 -25.50
CA ARG A 56 -15.61 -15.45 -24.82
C ARG A 56 -14.21 -15.22 -25.40
N LEU A 57 -13.49 -16.30 -25.71
CA LEU A 57 -12.19 -16.23 -26.40
C LEU A 57 -12.30 -15.60 -27.80
N LEU A 58 -13.33 -15.96 -28.57
CA LEU A 58 -13.54 -15.40 -29.91
C LEU A 58 -13.88 -13.90 -29.86
N ILE A 59 -14.72 -13.48 -28.91
CA ILE A 59 -15.05 -12.06 -28.71
C ILE A 59 -13.80 -11.27 -28.28
N GLY A 60 -13.00 -11.81 -27.36
CA GLY A 60 -11.74 -11.19 -26.95
C GLY A 60 -10.75 -11.02 -28.11
N LEU A 61 -10.62 -12.03 -28.98
CA LEU A 61 -9.78 -11.97 -30.17
C LEU A 61 -10.24 -10.88 -31.16
N ILE A 62 -11.55 -10.75 -31.38
CA ILE A 62 -12.11 -9.71 -32.27
C ILE A 62 -11.86 -8.31 -31.71
N VAL A 63 -12.05 -8.11 -30.41
CA VAL A 63 -11.79 -6.81 -29.74
C VAL A 63 -10.30 -6.46 -29.83
N PHE A 64 -9.41 -7.42 -29.61
CA PHE A 64 -7.97 -7.21 -29.73
C PHE A 64 -7.56 -6.80 -31.16
N LEU A 65 -8.08 -7.49 -32.18
CA LEU A 65 -7.80 -7.15 -33.58
C LEU A 65 -8.31 -5.76 -33.95
N LEU A 66 -9.48 -5.34 -33.43
CA LEU A 66 -10.00 -3.98 -33.63
C LEU A 66 -9.10 -2.91 -32.99
N LEU A 67 -8.59 -3.16 -31.78
CA LEU A 67 -7.67 -2.22 -31.10
C LEU A 67 -6.34 -2.08 -31.84
N VAL A 68 -5.79 -3.17 -32.38
CA VAL A 68 -4.58 -3.14 -33.21
C VAL A 68 -4.81 -2.32 -34.48
N LEU A 69 -5.95 -2.50 -35.16
CA LEU A 69 -6.28 -1.72 -36.36
C LEU A 69 -6.41 -0.22 -36.07
N VAL A 70 -7.04 0.14 -34.95
CA VAL A 70 -7.15 1.54 -34.52
C VAL A 70 -5.77 2.12 -34.19
N GLY A 71 -4.92 1.37 -33.47
CA GLY A 71 -3.56 1.81 -33.15
C GLY A 71 -2.69 2.04 -34.39
N VAL A 72 -2.78 1.16 -35.40
CA VAL A 72 -2.07 1.33 -36.68
C VAL A 72 -2.59 2.56 -37.44
N ALA A 73 -3.91 2.78 -37.48
CA ALA A 73 -4.49 3.95 -38.14
C ALA A 73 -4.02 5.27 -37.49
N VAL A 74 -4.00 5.33 -36.14
CA VAL A 74 -3.50 6.50 -35.41
C VAL A 74 -2.00 6.72 -35.65
N GLY A 75 -1.20 5.65 -35.67
CA GLY A 75 0.24 5.74 -35.96
C GLY A 75 0.54 6.30 -37.35
N ILE A 76 -0.23 5.90 -38.37
CA ILE A 76 -0.09 6.42 -39.74
C ILE A 76 -0.43 7.91 -39.80
N ILE A 77 -1.51 8.34 -39.12
CA ILE A 77 -1.91 9.76 -39.08
C ILE A 77 -0.82 10.62 -38.41
N VAL A 78 -0.28 10.18 -37.26
CA VAL A 78 0.77 10.91 -36.54
C VAL A 78 2.07 10.98 -37.36
N SER A 79 2.46 9.90 -38.02
CA SER A 79 3.65 9.88 -38.88
C SER A 79 3.50 10.80 -40.09
N SER A 80 2.28 10.97 -40.62
CA SER A 80 2.00 11.87 -41.75
C SER A 80 2.08 13.36 -41.35
N MET A 81 1.80 13.69 -40.09
CA MET A 81 1.89 15.06 -39.57
C MET A 81 3.31 15.47 -39.19
N SER A 82 4.21 14.51 -38.92
CA SER A 82 5.60 14.80 -38.52
C SER A 82 6.58 14.99 -39.69
N SER A 83 6.15 14.80 -40.94
CA SER A 83 7.04 14.81 -42.12
C SER A 83 7.09 16.14 -42.86
N GLY A 84 6.52 17.21 -42.29
CA GLY A 84 6.28 18.48 -42.98
C GLY A 84 7.13 19.66 -42.52
N SER A 85 8.46 19.54 -42.38
CA SER A 85 9.36 20.72 -42.41
C SER A 85 10.83 20.35 -42.56
N SER A 86 11.34 20.35 -43.79
CA SER A 86 12.77 20.57 -44.02
C SER A 86 13.01 21.07 -45.45
N SER A 87 13.23 22.38 -45.59
CA SER A 87 13.97 22.92 -46.73
C SER A 87 14.80 24.14 -46.32
N GLN A 88 16.10 23.85 -46.19
CA GLN A 88 17.26 24.65 -46.60
C GLN A 88 17.50 26.03 -45.98
N ARG A 89 18.69 26.18 -45.39
CA ARG A 89 19.68 27.19 -45.81
C ARG A 89 21.03 26.94 -45.11
N GLU A 90 22.06 26.68 -45.92
CA GLU A 90 23.44 26.95 -45.54
C GLU A 90 24.19 27.54 -46.75
N ASN A 91 24.94 28.60 -46.45
CA ASN A 91 26.07 29.22 -47.15
C ASN A 91 25.91 29.84 -48.56
N GLN A 92 26.07 31.17 -48.61
CA GLN A 92 27.05 31.79 -49.50
C GLN A 92 27.45 33.21 -49.06
N ASP A 93 28.77 33.42 -49.02
CA ASP A 93 29.49 34.68 -48.85
C ASP A 93 29.27 35.67 -50.02
N GLY A 94 29.45 36.96 -49.73
CA GLY A 94 30.16 37.85 -50.66
C GLY A 94 29.42 39.07 -51.23
N LEU A 95 29.92 40.24 -50.81
CA LEU A 95 30.24 41.43 -51.62
C LEU A 95 29.12 42.40 -52.09
N GLY A 96 29.38 43.70 -51.84
CA GLY A 96 28.95 44.84 -52.68
C GLY A 96 28.01 45.82 -51.96
N ASN A 97 28.53 46.82 -51.26
CA ASN A 97 28.86 48.19 -51.71
C ASN A 97 27.71 49.21 -51.67
N ASP A 98 27.99 50.29 -50.93
CA ASP A 98 27.68 51.71 -51.16
C ASP A 98 26.22 52.15 -51.37
N ASN A 99 25.71 52.99 -50.46
CA ASN A 99 25.91 54.44 -50.65
C ASN A 99 25.53 55.32 -49.44
N SER A 100 26.42 56.29 -49.25
CA SER A 100 26.41 57.55 -48.49
C SER A 100 25.08 58.35 -48.41
N ASN A 101 24.84 59.04 -47.27
CA ASN A 101 25.14 60.48 -47.05
C ASN A 101 24.27 61.08 -45.89
N SER A 102 24.92 61.57 -44.82
CA SER A 102 25.05 62.98 -44.37
C SER A 102 24.02 63.51 -43.34
N GLY A 103 24.53 64.02 -42.20
CA GLY A 103 23.91 65.12 -41.45
C GLY A 103 24.02 65.05 -39.92
N GLU A 104 25.01 65.74 -39.34
CA GLU A 104 25.15 66.13 -37.91
C GLU A 104 25.36 67.66 -37.85
N PRO A 105 25.39 68.35 -36.68
CA PRO A 105 24.46 68.41 -35.53
C PRO A 105 24.15 69.92 -35.19
N PRO A 106 23.74 70.36 -33.95
CA PRO A 106 24.64 70.39 -32.77
C PRO A 106 24.01 70.26 -31.35
N SER A 107 24.87 69.85 -30.39
CA SER A 107 25.09 70.33 -28.99
C SER A 107 23.88 70.46 -28.02
N SER A 108 23.89 69.98 -26.76
CA SER A 108 24.90 70.08 -25.69
C SER A 108 24.44 69.34 -24.42
N ALA A 109 25.41 69.08 -23.53
CA ALA A 109 25.31 68.84 -22.07
C ALA A 109 25.48 67.38 -21.56
N THR A 110 26.71 67.09 -21.13
CA THR A 110 27.12 66.19 -20.03
C THR A 110 27.50 67.09 -18.82
N PRO A 111 27.69 66.59 -17.56
CA PRO A 111 28.76 65.64 -17.23
C PRO A 111 28.53 64.63 -16.08
N GLU A 112 29.36 63.57 -16.14
CA GLU A 112 30.09 62.89 -15.04
C GLU A 112 29.30 62.15 -13.93
N GLY A 113 29.67 60.95 -13.47
CA GLY A 113 30.84 60.11 -13.72
C GLY A 113 31.14 59.30 -12.45
N SER A 114 31.38 57.98 -12.56
CA SER A 114 32.27 57.21 -11.65
C SER A 114 32.24 55.71 -11.94
N THR A 115 33.32 55.20 -12.52
CA THR A 115 33.97 53.92 -12.17
C THR A 115 35.39 54.25 -11.70
N PRO A 116 36.02 53.44 -10.83
CA PRO A 116 36.96 52.41 -11.33
C PRO A 116 36.93 51.10 -10.50
N SER A 117 36.97 49.92 -11.12
CA SER A 117 38.16 49.10 -11.44
C SER A 117 38.63 48.16 -10.32
N SER A 118 38.70 46.87 -10.66
CA SER A 118 39.43 45.79 -9.98
C SER A 118 40.93 46.08 -9.83
N PRO A 119 41.66 45.24 -9.06
CA PRO A 119 42.56 44.31 -9.74
C PRO A 119 42.54 42.87 -9.20
N THR A 120 43.15 42.02 -10.03
CA THR A 120 43.25 40.57 -10.05
C THR A 120 44.41 39.99 -9.21
N ASP A 121 44.34 38.66 -9.11
CA ASP A 121 45.44 37.67 -9.03
C ASP A 121 46.03 37.24 -7.67
N GLY A 122 46.08 35.92 -7.49
CA GLY A 122 46.76 35.25 -6.38
C GLY A 122 46.59 33.73 -6.40
N SER A 123 47.31 33.07 -7.31
CA SER A 123 47.48 31.61 -7.48
C SER A 123 48.12 30.90 -6.27
N GLY A 124 47.82 29.59 -6.13
CA GLY A 124 48.57 28.61 -5.34
C GLY A 124 47.80 28.05 -4.15
N SER A 125 47.86 26.78 -3.78
CA SER A 125 48.58 25.61 -4.28
C SER A 125 47.99 24.39 -3.56
N LEU A 126 48.00 23.23 -4.22
CA LEU A 126 47.64 21.94 -3.64
C LEU A 126 48.49 21.64 -2.40
N THR A 127 47.85 21.15 -1.34
CA THR A 127 48.55 20.37 -0.31
C THR A 127 47.70 19.15 0.07
N THR A 128 48.34 18.01 -0.20
CA THR A 128 48.04 16.63 0.14
C THR A 128 47.92 16.40 1.65
N ALA A 129 46.90 15.65 2.07
CA ALA A 129 46.81 15.06 3.41
C ALA A 129 47.29 13.59 3.38
N PRO A 130 47.92 13.09 4.46
CA PRO A 130 48.75 11.89 4.41
C PRO A 130 47.97 10.58 4.67
N GLU A 131 48.35 9.55 3.91
CA GLU A 131 48.06 8.14 4.14
C GLU A 131 48.72 7.65 5.43
N THR A 132 47.98 6.84 6.21
CA THR A 132 48.50 6.03 7.31
C THR A 132 48.65 4.57 6.89
N PRO A 133 49.61 3.83 7.48
CA PRO A 133 50.26 2.73 6.80
C PRO A 133 49.60 1.36 7.04
N ILE A 134 49.70 0.54 5.99
CA ILE A 134 49.50 -0.91 5.98
C ILE A 134 50.58 -1.57 6.83
N THR A 135 50.17 -2.39 7.80
CA THR A 135 51.05 -3.38 8.45
C THR A 135 50.63 -4.77 8.01
N ASP A 136 51.53 -5.39 7.26
CA ASP A 136 51.57 -6.82 6.93
C ASP A 136 52.14 -7.59 8.13
N GLY A 137 51.60 -8.78 8.41
CA GLY A 137 51.89 -9.54 9.62
C GLY A 137 51.41 -10.99 9.50
N SER A 138 52.25 -11.79 8.86
CA SER A 138 52.10 -13.24 8.64
C SER A 138 52.03 -14.07 9.93
N GLY A 139 51.24 -15.15 9.88
CA GLY A 139 51.70 -16.48 10.27
C GLY A 139 51.12 -17.10 11.54
N VAL A 140 50.84 -18.41 11.43
CA VAL A 140 50.76 -19.52 12.43
C VAL A 140 49.48 -20.37 12.23
N PRO A 141 49.57 -21.71 12.32
CA PRO A 141 48.89 -22.64 11.43
C PRO A 141 47.62 -23.26 12.06
N SER A 142 46.66 -23.64 11.21
CA SER A 142 45.56 -24.51 11.63
C SER A 142 45.85 -25.94 11.20
N GLU A 143 46.21 -26.76 12.19
CA GLU A 143 46.33 -28.20 12.06
C GLU A 143 44.99 -28.88 11.80
N THR A 144 45.16 -30.05 11.20
CA THR A 144 44.25 -31.03 10.65
C THR A 144 43.50 -31.81 11.73
N THR A 145 42.19 -32.04 11.56
CA THR A 145 41.45 -33.30 11.75
C THR A 145 40.01 -33.03 11.32
N GLY A 146 39.36 -33.68 10.34
CA GLY A 146 39.47 -35.07 9.94
C GLY A 146 38.45 -35.91 10.71
N PHE A 147 37.16 -35.83 10.38
CA PHE A 147 36.21 -36.89 10.72
C PHE A 147 35.09 -37.01 9.68
N VAL A 148 35.09 -38.16 9.00
CA VAL A 148 34.12 -38.62 8.00
C VAL A 148 33.09 -39.53 8.72
N PRO A 149 31.85 -39.66 8.23
CA PRO A 149 30.71 -40.14 9.01
C PRO A 149 30.53 -41.66 8.88
N ASN A 150 29.95 -42.29 9.92
CA ASN A 150 29.11 -43.47 9.76
C ASN A 150 28.41 -43.84 11.06
N SER A 151 27.10 -44.05 11.04
CA SER A 151 26.47 -45.36 11.30
C SER A 151 24.95 -45.23 11.40
N ALA A 152 24.29 -46.17 10.73
CA ALA A 152 22.84 -46.30 10.58
C ALA A 152 22.21 -47.08 11.78
N PRO A 153 20.92 -47.49 11.72
CA PRO A 153 19.97 -47.37 12.82
C PRO A 153 19.95 -48.60 13.75
N THR A 154 19.58 -48.40 15.02
CA THR A 154 19.27 -49.49 15.95
C THR A 154 17.84 -49.36 16.46
N THR A 155 17.12 -50.47 16.30
CA THR A 155 15.74 -50.77 16.68
C THR A 155 15.52 -50.86 18.19
N SER A 156 14.34 -50.39 18.66
CA SER A 156 13.44 -50.89 19.72
C SER A 156 14.02 -51.48 21.03
N PRO A 157 13.41 -51.19 22.21
CA PRO A 157 12.12 -51.83 22.52
C PRO A 157 11.07 -50.94 23.22
N GLU A 158 9.83 -51.37 23.04
CA GLU A 158 8.64 -50.99 23.82
C GLU A 158 8.90 -51.11 25.32
N ALA A 159 8.60 -50.05 26.05
CA ALA A 159 8.39 -50.09 27.50
C ALA A 159 6.99 -49.57 27.80
N SER A 160 6.09 -50.50 28.14
CA SER A 160 4.80 -50.21 28.75
C SER A 160 5.01 -49.47 30.07
N LEU A 161 4.45 -48.27 30.19
CA LEU A 161 4.30 -47.58 31.45
C LEU A 161 2.82 -47.33 31.70
N THR A 162 2.27 -48.15 32.58
CA THR A 162 0.98 -47.96 33.25
C THR A 162 1.02 -46.69 34.09
N PHE A 163 0.20 -45.69 33.77
CA PHE A 163 -0.01 -44.54 34.64
C PHE A 163 -1.32 -44.66 35.41
N SER A 164 -1.15 -44.62 36.73
CA SER A 164 -2.13 -44.62 37.79
C SER A 164 -3.14 -43.48 37.64
N THR A 165 -4.43 -43.80 37.80
CA THR A 165 -5.51 -42.83 37.97
C THR A 165 -5.31 -42.07 39.28
N ALA A 166 -5.06 -40.77 39.18
CA ALA A 166 -5.08 -39.82 40.29
C ALA A 166 -6.38 -38.99 40.25
N PRO A 167 -6.91 -38.55 41.41
CA PRO A 167 -8.29 -38.09 41.54
C PRO A 167 -8.50 -36.67 40.99
N SER A 168 -9.75 -36.43 40.61
CA SER A 168 -10.33 -35.16 40.18
C SER A 168 -10.02 -34.02 41.16
N GLY A 169 -9.05 -33.18 40.79
CA GLY A 169 -8.86 -31.86 41.39
C GLY A 169 -9.78 -30.86 40.69
N GLU A 170 -10.61 -30.17 41.47
CA GLU A 170 -11.50 -29.11 41.02
C GLU A 170 -10.74 -28.06 40.22
N ALA A 171 -11.29 -27.72 39.05
CA ALA A 171 -10.79 -26.67 38.19
C ALA A 171 -10.80 -25.33 38.94
N SER A 172 -9.61 -24.88 39.32
CA SER A 172 -9.40 -23.53 39.83
C SER A 172 -9.66 -22.56 38.67
N ALA A 173 -10.83 -21.93 38.68
CA ALA A 173 -11.19 -20.89 37.73
C ALA A 173 -10.28 -19.67 37.98
N THR A 174 -9.22 -19.54 37.18
CA THR A 174 -8.52 -18.28 37.02
C THR A 174 -9.52 -17.23 36.51
N PRO A 175 -9.62 -16.05 37.12
CA PRO A 175 -10.47 -15.00 36.61
C PRO A 175 -9.88 -14.54 35.26
N SER A 176 -10.59 -14.88 34.18
CA SER A 176 -10.33 -14.29 32.87
C SER A 176 -10.58 -12.80 32.99
N LEU A 177 -9.52 -12.00 32.87
CA LEU A 177 -9.65 -10.56 32.64
C LEU A 177 -10.42 -10.41 31.32
N ALA A 178 -11.72 -10.17 31.41
CA ALA A 178 -12.48 -9.72 30.26
C ALA A 178 -11.80 -8.43 29.79
N ALA A 179 -11.17 -8.49 28.61
CA ALA A 179 -10.61 -7.33 27.96
C ALA A 179 -11.72 -6.27 27.90
N VAL A 180 -11.48 -5.13 28.53
CA VAL A 180 -12.41 -4.00 28.47
C VAL A 180 -12.54 -3.63 27.00
N ALA A 181 -13.69 -3.95 26.39
CA ALA A 181 -13.96 -3.60 25.01
C ALA A 181 -13.93 -2.08 24.89
N ILE A 182 -12.95 -1.54 24.15
CA ILE A 182 -12.86 -0.11 23.88
C ILE A 182 -14.11 0.26 23.07
N PRO A 183 -14.95 1.20 23.55
CA PRO A 183 -16.15 1.60 22.82
C PRO A 183 -15.81 2.08 21.40
N PRO A 184 -16.67 1.83 20.41
CA PRO A 184 -16.53 2.40 19.08
C PRO A 184 -16.46 3.93 19.14
N GLY A 185 -15.56 4.52 18.37
CA GLY A 185 -15.33 5.95 18.41
C GLY A 185 -14.46 6.45 17.27
N ILE A 186 -14.35 7.77 17.17
CA ILE A 186 -13.62 8.42 16.09
C ILE A 186 -12.12 8.18 16.28
N THR A 187 -11.48 7.76 15.19
CA THR A 187 -10.01 7.70 15.08
C THR A 187 -9.53 8.78 14.13
N THR A 188 -8.61 9.63 14.59
CA THR A 188 -7.90 10.59 13.72
C THR A 188 -6.45 10.16 13.55
N PHE A 189 -6.03 9.93 12.32
CA PHE A 189 -4.67 9.48 11.99
C PHE A 189 -4.14 10.23 10.76
N ARG A 190 -2.85 10.07 10.49
CA ARG A 190 -2.21 10.70 9.33
C ARG A 190 -1.54 9.69 8.43
N VAL A 191 -1.54 9.96 7.13
CA VAL A 191 -0.95 9.09 6.11
C VAL A 191 0.02 9.87 5.23
N ILE A 192 1.19 9.29 5.01
CA ILE A 192 2.25 9.85 4.17
C ILE A 192 2.93 8.69 3.43
N GLY A 193 3.64 8.96 2.34
CA GLY A 193 4.34 7.94 1.56
C GLY A 193 5.29 8.58 0.56
N ASP A 194 6.10 7.76 -0.10
CA ASP A 194 6.94 8.17 -1.24
C ASP A 194 7.89 9.33 -0.87
N VAL A 195 8.48 9.28 0.32
CA VAL A 195 9.30 10.34 0.90
C VAL A 195 10.25 9.80 1.99
N PRO A 196 11.50 10.29 2.08
CA PRO A 196 12.17 11.26 1.23
C PRO A 196 12.98 10.63 0.09
N TYR A 197 12.85 11.18 -1.13
CA TYR A 197 13.68 10.82 -2.29
C TYR A 197 14.83 11.79 -2.57
N THR A 198 14.85 12.92 -1.88
CA THR A 198 15.88 13.95 -2.05
C THR A 198 16.26 14.57 -0.72
N PRO A 199 17.47 15.15 -0.59
CA PRO A 199 17.85 15.90 0.61
C PRO A 199 16.90 17.06 0.95
N ARG A 200 16.25 17.65 -0.06
CA ARG A 200 15.22 18.68 0.16
C ARG A 200 14.00 18.09 0.85
N GLN A 201 13.48 16.98 0.32
CA GLN A 201 12.33 16.31 0.92
C GLN A 201 12.62 15.80 2.32
N ALA A 202 13.85 15.32 2.60
CA ALA A 202 14.26 14.93 3.95
C ALA A 202 14.12 16.09 4.95
N ARG A 203 14.58 17.30 4.59
CA ARG A 203 14.41 18.50 5.44
C ARG A 203 12.94 18.89 5.61
N GLU A 204 12.14 18.79 4.56
CA GLU A 204 10.70 19.09 4.62
C GLU A 204 9.97 18.06 5.49
N LEU A 205 10.34 16.78 5.42
CA LEU A 205 9.80 15.72 6.25
C LEU A 205 10.10 15.93 7.74
N VAL A 206 11.30 16.42 8.10
CA VAL A 206 11.62 16.84 9.48
C VAL A 206 10.63 17.91 9.97
N VAL A 207 10.33 18.91 9.14
CA VAL A 207 9.35 19.95 9.49
C VAL A 207 7.96 19.34 9.67
N GLN A 208 7.56 18.42 8.78
CA GLN A 208 6.26 17.75 8.86
C GLN A 208 6.11 16.90 10.12
N MET A 209 7.13 16.12 10.50
CA MET A 209 7.10 15.29 11.72
C MET A 209 7.01 16.15 12.99
N ASN A 210 7.70 17.28 13.04
CA ASN A 210 7.60 18.22 14.16
C ASN A 210 6.27 18.98 14.22
N ALA A 211 5.54 19.08 13.10
CA ALA A 211 4.30 19.83 12.98
C ALA A 211 3.04 18.96 13.13
N ILE A 212 3.18 17.68 13.50
CA ILE A 212 2.05 16.75 13.68
C ILE A 212 1.13 17.26 14.80
N PRO A 213 -0.15 17.54 14.51
CA PRO A 213 -1.09 18.03 15.52
C PRO A 213 -1.42 17.02 16.61
N LEU A 214 -1.76 17.53 17.79
CA LEU A 214 -2.08 16.74 19.00
C LEU A 214 -3.34 15.87 18.87
N ASP A 215 -4.18 16.10 17.86
CA ASP A 215 -5.35 15.27 17.57
C ASP A 215 -5.02 13.98 16.81
N THR A 216 -3.77 13.83 16.35
CA THR A 216 -3.28 12.61 15.70
C THR A 216 -3.11 11.51 16.73
N GLU A 217 -3.65 10.31 16.47
CA GLU A 217 -3.42 9.15 17.32
C GLU A 217 -2.19 8.34 16.87
N PHE A 218 -1.97 8.26 15.56
CA PHE A 218 -0.81 7.62 14.94
C PHE A 218 -0.61 8.10 13.50
N ILE A 219 0.56 7.81 12.94
CA ILE A 219 0.90 8.05 11.54
C ILE A 219 1.11 6.71 10.85
N VAL A 220 0.73 6.60 9.58
CA VAL A 220 1.10 5.49 8.72
C VAL A 220 1.92 6.01 7.54
N HIS A 221 3.11 5.46 7.35
CA HIS A 221 3.90 5.68 6.15
C HIS A 221 3.70 4.52 5.16
N VAL A 222 3.11 4.81 3.99
CA VAL A 222 2.67 3.81 3.00
C VAL A 222 3.77 3.37 2.03
N GLY A 223 5.00 3.22 2.52
CA GLY A 223 6.14 2.75 1.73
C GLY A 223 6.88 3.80 0.90
N ASP A 224 7.96 3.35 0.27
CA ASP A 224 8.90 4.14 -0.51
C ASP A 224 9.53 5.30 0.28
N ILE A 225 10.35 4.93 1.27
CA ILE A 225 11.17 5.85 2.08
C ILE A 225 12.51 6.21 1.42
N ARG A 226 12.83 5.59 0.28
CA ARG A 226 14.01 5.93 -0.52
C ARG A 226 13.67 5.99 -2.00
N ASN A 227 14.54 6.62 -2.78
CA ASN A 227 14.37 6.68 -4.23
C ASN A 227 14.93 5.41 -4.88
N GLY A 228 14.08 4.60 -5.53
CA GLY A 228 14.53 3.42 -6.28
C GLY A 228 15.23 3.73 -7.61
N GLY A 229 15.16 4.98 -8.09
CA GLY A 229 15.71 5.40 -9.37
C GLY A 229 17.24 5.40 -9.46
N ASP A 230 17.95 5.47 -8.32
CA ASP A 230 19.42 5.44 -8.28
C ASP A 230 19.90 3.98 -8.09
N LYS A 231 20.02 3.27 -9.22
CA LYS A 231 20.13 1.80 -9.30
C LYS A 231 21.50 1.22 -8.94
N LEU A 232 22.40 1.97 -8.32
CA LEU A 232 23.77 1.50 -8.11
C LEU A 232 23.95 0.77 -6.78
N VAL A 233 23.36 1.28 -5.69
CA VAL A 233 23.49 0.72 -4.33
C VAL A 233 22.28 1.14 -3.49
N CYS A 234 21.80 0.26 -2.61
CA CYS A 234 20.95 0.65 -1.48
C CYS A 234 21.86 0.93 -0.29
N TYR A 235 21.99 2.19 0.12
CA TYR A 235 22.91 2.54 1.21
C TYR A 235 22.22 2.45 2.55
N LEU A 236 22.84 1.79 3.53
CA LEU A 236 22.34 1.74 4.91
C LEU A 236 22.05 3.15 5.47
N SER A 237 22.87 4.14 5.13
CA SER A 237 22.69 5.53 5.54
C SER A 237 21.37 6.16 5.09
N GLU A 238 20.76 5.68 3.99
CA GLU A 238 19.42 6.14 3.58
C GLU A 238 18.36 5.67 4.59
N TYR A 239 18.44 4.42 5.05
CA TYR A 239 17.51 3.83 6.01
C TYR A 239 17.72 4.46 7.39
N GLU A 240 18.97 4.65 7.83
CA GLU A 240 19.31 5.31 9.09
C GLU A 240 18.82 6.77 9.11
N SER A 241 19.02 7.52 8.02
CA SER A 241 18.52 8.88 7.89
C SER A 241 16.99 8.95 8.02
N VAL A 242 16.26 8.00 7.42
CA VAL A 242 14.80 7.93 7.57
C VAL A 242 14.39 7.56 8.99
N ASP A 243 15.05 6.61 9.64
CA ASP A 243 14.84 6.26 11.05
C ASP A 243 14.98 7.49 11.95
N GLU A 244 16.07 8.26 11.77
CA GLU A 244 16.28 9.52 12.49
C GLU A 244 15.13 10.51 12.28
N ILE A 245 14.69 10.73 11.03
CA ILE A 245 13.63 11.71 10.72
C ILE A 245 12.27 11.25 11.25
N LEU A 246 11.88 10.00 11.00
CA LEU A 246 10.56 9.48 11.39
C LEU A 246 10.44 9.33 12.91
N SER A 247 11.54 9.09 13.63
CA SER A 247 11.56 9.06 15.10
C SER A 247 11.15 10.38 15.76
N LEU A 248 11.18 11.49 15.02
CA LEU A 248 10.74 12.81 15.49
C LEU A 248 9.23 12.94 15.67
N SER A 249 8.44 11.99 15.14
CA SER A 249 6.98 12.02 15.31
C SER A 249 6.60 12.06 16.80
N PRO A 250 5.65 12.91 17.22
CA PRO A 250 5.17 12.94 18.60
C PRO A 250 4.25 11.76 18.95
N VAL A 251 3.84 10.97 17.96
CA VAL A 251 2.89 9.86 18.08
C VAL A 251 3.45 8.59 17.41
N PRO A 252 2.95 7.39 17.78
CA PRO A 252 3.38 6.14 17.14
C PRO A 252 3.31 6.20 15.61
N LEU A 253 4.36 5.73 14.95
CA LEU A 253 4.43 5.65 13.50
C LEU A 253 4.47 4.18 13.07
N PHE A 254 3.50 3.81 12.23
CA PHE A 254 3.45 2.52 11.56
C PHE A 254 4.03 2.67 10.16
N LEU A 255 4.83 1.70 9.74
CA LEU A 255 5.55 1.76 8.48
C LEU A 255 5.32 0.45 7.71
N ILE A 256 4.93 0.56 6.45
CA ILE A 256 4.85 -0.57 5.51
C ILE A 256 5.87 -0.38 4.39
N MET A 257 6.28 -1.48 3.77
CA MET A 257 7.25 -1.45 2.66
C MET A 257 6.59 -0.94 1.37
N GLY A 258 7.36 -0.18 0.59
CA GLY A 258 7.20 -0.03 -0.86
C GLY A 258 8.23 -0.89 -1.61
N ASP A 259 8.30 -0.73 -2.93
CA ASP A 259 9.29 -1.45 -3.74
C ASP A 259 10.70 -0.87 -3.60
N ASN A 260 10.85 0.41 -3.29
CA ASN A 260 12.16 1.06 -3.24
C ASN A 260 13.05 0.55 -2.09
N GLU A 261 12.47 0.02 -1.01
CA GLU A 261 13.21 -0.43 0.18
C GLU A 261 13.91 -1.78 0.01
N TRP A 262 13.59 -2.54 -1.03
CA TRP A 262 14.15 -3.88 -1.15
C TRP A 262 14.02 -4.43 -2.56
N ASN A 263 12.83 -4.32 -3.14
CA ASN A 263 12.52 -4.91 -4.42
C ASN A 263 13.33 -4.24 -5.52
N ASP A 264 13.58 -2.93 -5.43
CA ASP A 264 14.40 -2.18 -6.39
C ASP A 264 15.89 -2.12 -6.03
N CYS A 265 16.30 -2.77 -4.93
CA CYS A 265 17.72 -2.90 -4.60
C CYS A 265 18.45 -3.83 -5.58
N PRO A 266 19.72 -3.52 -5.93
CA PRO A 266 20.57 -4.44 -6.68
C PRO A 266 20.69 -5.81 -5.99
N ASN A 267 20.78 -5.78 -4.66
CA ASN A 267 20.71 -6.95 -3.79
C ASN A 267 19.43 -6.89 -2.96
N VAL A 268 18.44 -7.71 -3.32
CA VAL A 268 17.12 -7.75 -2.70
C VAL A 268 17.20 -8.19 -1.23
N ASP A 269 18.06 -9.17 -0.92
CA ASP A 269 18.21 -9.70 0.43
C ASP A 269 18.87 -8.69 1.38
N GLU A 270 19.79 -7.88 0.86
CA GLU A 270 20.43 -6.81 1.62
C GLU A 270 19.45 -5.68 1.96
N GLY A 271 18.65 -5.23 0.99
CA GLY A 271 17.57 -4.27 1.22
C GLY A 271 16.58 -4.76 2.28
N LEU A 272 16.14 -6.01 2.15
CA LEU A 272 15.24 -6.63 3.13
C LEU A 272 15.89 -6.76 4.52
N THR A 273 17.20 -7.06 4.58
CA THR A 273 17.94 -7.12 5.85
C THR A 273 18.00 -5.75 6.53
N MET A 274 18.30 -4.69 5.79
CA MET A 274 18.31 -3.32 6.32
C MET A 274 16.93 -2.91 6.83
N TRP A 275 15.88 -3.21 6.08
CA TRP A 275 14.50 -3.00 6.52
C TRP A 275 14.21 -3.71 7.84
N ASN A 276 14.45 -5.02 7.90
CA ASN A 276 14.14 -5.83 9.06
C ASN A 276 14.85 -5.33 10.32
N ASN A 277 16.10 -4.88 10.18
CA ASN A 277 16.91 -4.39 11.30
C ASN A 277 16.41 -3.06 11.86
N LEU A 278 15.93 -2.16 11.00
CA LEU A 278 15.59 -0.79 11.42
C LEU A 278 14.10 -0.58 11.68
N PHE A 279 13.23 -1.28 10.96
CA PHE A 279 11.80 -0.95 10.84
C PHE A 279 10.84 -2.06 11.29
N THR A 280 11.32 -3.23 11.72
CA THR A 280 10.46 -4.23 12.36
C THR A 280 9.86 -3.67 13.65
N ALA A 281 8.53 -3.74 13.78
CA ALA A 281 7.81 -3.22 14.96
C ALA A 281 8.16 -1.76 15.29
N TYR A 282 8.30 -0.94 14.24
CA TYR A 282 8.72 0.46 14.33
C TYR A 282 7.88 1.28 15.30
N GLU A 283 6.57 1.04 15.32
CA GLU A 283 5.61 1.74 16.17
C GLU A 283 5.89 1.59 17.67
N SER A 284 6.60 0.53 18.07
CA SER A 284 6.99 0.23 19.45
C SER A 284 8.46 0.57 19.75
N LYS A 285 9.22 1.07 18.77
CA LYS A 285 10.66 1.38 18.92
C LYS A 285 10.90 2.65 19.75
N TYR A 286 10.13 3.70 19.47
CA TYR A 286 10.30 5.03 20.08
C TYR A 286 9.10 5.50 20.92
N TRP A 287 7.94 4.86 20.76
CA TRP A 287 6.70 5.32 21.37
C TRP A 287 6.11 4.29 22.32
N THR A 288 5.53 4.77 23.42
CA THR A 288 4.68 3.95 24.27
C THR A 288 3.23 4.08 23.79
N HIS A 289 2.60 2.95 23.50
CA HIS A 289 1.19 2.90 23.09
C HIS A 289 0.50 1.67 23.67
N ASN A 290 -0.83 1.61 23.52
CA ASN A 290 -1.67 0.50 23.96
C ASN A 290 -2.34 -0.25 22.80
N PHE A 291 -1.96 0.03 21.54
CA PHE A 291 -2.41 -0.77 20.40
C PHE A 291 -2.02 -2.24 20.60
N ASN A 292 -3.00 -3.13 20.52
CA ASN A 292 -2.77 -4.57 20.54
C ASN A 292 -2.50 -5.05 19.12
N ILE A 293 -1.22 -5.19 18.78
CA ILE A 293 -0.76 -5.44 17.41
C ILE A 293 -0.62 -6.94 17.17
N THR A 294 -1.26 -7.41 16.12
CA THR A 294 -1.06 -8.75 15.56
C THR A 294 -0.28 -8.63 14.24
N ARG A 295 0.44 -9.68 13.88
CA ARG A 295 1.28 -9.71 12.67
C ARG A 295 1.10 -11.04 11.96
N LEU A 296 1.24 -11.05 10.63
CA LEU A 296 1.11 -12.26 9.85
C LEU A 296 2.37 -13.13 10.02
N ALA A 297 2.17 -14.39 10.40
CA ALA A 297 3.26 -15.35 10.58
C ALA A 297 4.09 -15.52 9.30
N GLY A 298 5.42 -15.44 9.42
CA GLY A 298 6.37 -15.46 8.30
C GLY A 298 6.53 -14.13 7.56
N TRP A 299 5.74 -13.11 7.91
CA TRP A 299 5.75 -11.77 7.31
C TRP A 299 5.73 -10.68 8.39
N GLU A 300 6.16 -11.00 9.61
CA GLU A 300 5.95 -10.19 10.81
C GLU A 300 6.65 -8.83 10.71
N SER A 301 7.82 -8.77 10.08
CA SER A 301 8.57 -7.53 9.89
C SER A 301 7.95 -6.55 8.88
N THR A 302 6.90 -6.98 8.18
CA THR A 302 6.33 -6.22 7.04
C THR A 302 4.81 -6.10 7.09
N THR A 303 4.17 -6.64 8.15
CA THR A 303 2.72 -6.63 8.31
C THR A 303 2.35 -6.28 9.74
N PHE A 304 1.21 -5.61 9.92
CA PHE A 304 0.61 -5.36 11.23
C PHE A 304 -0.91 -5.30 11.11
N ALA A 305 -1.62 -5.61 12.18
CA ALA A 305 -3.03 -5.31 12.31
C ALA A 305 -3.37 -4.97 13.76
N PHE A 306 -4.31 -4.07 13.97
CA PHE A 306 -4.83 -3.73 15.30
C PHE A 306 -6.24 -3.17 15.20
N LEU A 307 -7.02 -3.40 16.26
CA LEU A 307 -8.31 -2.77 16.44
C LEU A 307 -8.14 -1.49 17.25
N ASN A 308 -8.66 -0.37 16.75
CA ASN A 308 -8.76 0.87 17.51
C ASN A 308 -10.17 1.43 17.41
N LYS A 309 -10.82 1.63 18.56
CA LYS A 309 -12.14 2.26 18.67
C LYS A 309 -13.18 1.74 17.67
N GLY A 310 -13.24 0.43 17.45
CA GLY A 310 -14.21 -0.20 16.54
C GLY A 310 -13.86 -0.08 15.05
N THR A 311 -12.64 0.32 14.70
CA THR A 311 -12.10 0.24 13.33
C THR A 311 -10.88 -0.69 13.32
N LEU A 312 -10.82 -1.57 12.33
CA LEU A 312 -9.67 -2.44 12.09
C LEU A 312 -8.68 -1.74 11.16
N PHE A 313 -7.40 -1.72 11.55
CA PHE A 313 -6.30 -1.18 10.74
C PHE A 313 -5.35 -2.31 10.37
N ILE A 314 -4.99 -2.43 9.08
CA ILE A 314 -4.15 -3.52 8.57
C ILE A 314 -3.08 -2.92 7.65
N GLY A 315 -1.81 -3.09 7.99
CA GLY A 315 -0.67 -2.76 7.13
C GLY A 315 -0.09 -4.01 6.48
N LEU A 316 0.16 -3.93 5.18
CA LEU A 316 0.57 -5.07 4.36
C LEU A 316 1.81 -4.77 3.53
N ASN A 317 2.59 -5.80 3.24
CA ASN A 317 3.63 -5.85 2.21
C ASN A 317 2.99 -6.04 0.82
N LEU A 318 2.16 -5.07 0.44
CA LEU A 318 1.57 -4.94 -0.90
C LEU A 318 2.40 -3.91 -1.68
N VAL A 319 3.57 -4.33 -2.17
CA VAL A 319 4.51 -3.47 -2.91
C VAL A 319 4.24 -3.47 -4.40
N GLY A 320 4.60 -2.37 -5.07
CA GLY A 320 4.58 -2.25 -6.52
C GLY A 320 5.86 -2.82 -7.15
N GLY A 321 6.20 -2.30 -8.32
CA GLY A 321 7.48 -2.59 -8.97
C GLY A 321 7.60 -3.98 -9.60
N ARG A 322 8.83 -4.46 -9.70
CA ARG A 322 9.20 -5.67 -10.45
C ARG A 322 8.83 -6.96 -9.72
N VAL A 323 8.43 -7.99 -10.46
CA VAL A 323 8.24 -9.34 -9.91
C VAL A 323 9.53 -10.15 -10.12
N VAL A 324 10.40 -10.16 -9.11
CA VAL A 324 11.68 -10.89 -9.17
C VAL A 324 11.48 -12.41 -9.14
N ASN A 325 10.59 -12.89 -8.25
CA ASN A 325 10.25 -14.30 -8.13
C ASN A 325 8.72 -14.45 -8.06
N ARG A 326 8.12 -14.98 -9.11
CA ARG A 326 6.65 -15.11 -9.24
C ARG A 326 6.05 -15.94 -8.10
N SER A 327 6.64 -17.09 -7.77
CA SER A 327 6.09 -17.97 -6.73
C SER A 327 6.15 -17.33 -5.34
N ALA A 328 7.25 -16.65 -5.01
CA ALA A 328 7.36 -15.91 -3.74
C ALA A 328 6.38 -14.73 -3.69
N TRP A 329 6.24 -14.01 -4.81
CA TRP A 329 5.30 -12.90 -4.95
C TRP A 329 3.84 -13.35 -4.77
N ASP A 330 3.43 -14.40 -5.49
CA ASP A 330 2.09 -14.99 -5.38
C ASP A 330 1.79 -15.45 -3.96
N ARG A 331 2.74 -16.16 -3.35
CA ARG A 331 2.58 -16.66 -1.98
C ARG A 331 2.39 -15.52 -0.99
N ARG A 332 3.26 -14.49 -1.03
CA ARG A 332 3.16 -13.32 -0.15
C ARG A 332 1.79 -12.65 -0.27
N LEU A 333 1.31 -12.46 -1.50
CA LEU A 333 0.01 -11.82 -1.74
C LEU A 333 -1.17 -12.70 -1.30
N ALA A 334 -1.13 -14.00 -1.58
CA ALA A 334 -2.18 -14.94 -1.19
C ALA A 334 -2.27 -15.15 0.33
N ASP A 335 -1.12 -15.22 1.02
CA ASP A 335 -1.04 -15.31 2.49
C ASP A 335 -1.67 -14.05 3.12
N GLN A 336 -1.30 -12.87 2.62
CA GLN A 336 -1.85 -11.60 3.09
C GLN A 336 -3.34 -11.42 2.78
N ALA A 337 -3.82 -11.91 1.64
CA ALA A 337 -5.25 -11.88 1.30
C ALA A 337 -6.05 -12.75 2.27
N SER A 338 -5.58 -13.99 2.48
CA SER A 338 -6.22 -14.94 3.39
C SER A 338 -6.27 -14.41 4.81
N TRP A 339 -5.17 -13.81 5.28
CA TRP A 339 -5.09 -13.19 6.60
C TRP A 339 -6.00 -11.97 6.74
N THR A 340 -5.98 -11.05 5.78
CA THR A 340 -6.84 -9.86 5.77
C THR A 340 -8.31 -10.23 5.82
N ILE A 341 -8.73 -11.16 4.96
CA ILE A 341 -10.11 -11.65 4.94
C ILE A 341 -10.45 -12.33 6.28
N GLY A 342 -9.53 -13.12 6.84
CA GLY A 342 -9.70 -13.75 8.15
C GLY A 342 -9.97 -12.74 9.27
N LEU A 343 -9.17 -11.67 9.35
CA LEU A 343 -9.33 -10.61 10.34
C LEU A 343 -10.67 -9.87 10.17
N ILE A 344 -11.06 -9.57 8.93
CA ILE A 344 -12.34 -8.89 8.67
C ILE A 344 -13.52 -9.80 9.06
N ARG A 345 -13.46 -11.10 8.77
CA ARG A 345 -14.47 -12.08 9.19
C ARG A 345 -14.55 -12.24 10.70
N GLU A 346 -13.41 -12.19 11.39
CA GLU A 346 -13.34 -12.33 12.84
C GLU A 346 -13.97 -11.13 13.54
N HIS A 347 -13.65 -9.92 13.09
CA HIS A 347 -14.05 -8.70 13.79
C HIS A 347 -15.36 -8.10 13.27
N MET A 348 -15.67 -8.27 11.98
CA MET A 348 -16.86 -7.71 11.32
C MET A 348 -17.07 -6.20 11.56
N VAL A 349 -15.98 -5.43 11.49
CA VAL A 349 -15.95 -3.97 11.67
C VAL A 349 -15.40 -3.25 10.45
N PRO A 350 -15.72 -1.95 10.25
CA PRO A 350 -15.09 -1.13 9.23
C PRO A 350 -13.56 -1.22 9.26
N THR A 351 -12.95 -1.24 8.09
CA THR A 351 -11.53 -1.58 7.96
C THR A 351 -10.77 -0.56 7.11
N VAL A 352 -9.56 -0.19 7.55
CA VAL A 352 -8.58 0.55 6.76
C VAL A 352 -7.39 -0.36 6.47
N ILE A 353 -7.10 -0.57 5.19
CA ILE A 353 -6.00 -1.39 4.68
C ILE A 353 -4.94 -0.46 4.09
N PHE A 354 -3.70 -0.62 4.50
CA PHE A 354 -2.54 0.09 3.97
C PHE A 354 -1.71 -0.87 3.12
N GLY A 355 -1.43 -0.45 1.89
CA GLY A 355 -0.46 -1.06 0.98
C GLY A 355 0.28 0.03 0.22
N HIS A 356 1.34 -0.30 -0.48
CA HIS A 356 2.04 0.69 -1.30
C HIS A 356 1.47 0.72 -2.74
N ALA A 357 1.26 -0.46 -3.31
CA ALA A 357 1.01 -0.66 -4.74
C ALA A 357 -0.22 0.08 -5.29
N PHE A 358 -0.06 0.64 -6.48
CA PHE A 358 -1.13 0.81 -7.45
C PHE A 358 -1.39 -0.56 -8.11
N PRO A 359 -2.56 -1.18 -7.90
CA PRO A 359 -2.76 -2.55 -8.33
C PRO A 359 -2.73 -2.72 -9.85
N THR A 360 -2.16 -3.85 -10.26
CA THR A 360 -2.07 -4.37 -11.64
C THR A 360 -2.37 -5.87 -11.60
N GLU A 361 -2.34 -6.55 -12.74
CA GLU A 361 -2.49 -8.02 -12.81
C GLU A 361 -1.50 -8.79 -11.92
N ASN A 362 -0.33 -8.20 -11.62
CA ASN A 362 0.63 -8.81 -10.71
C ASN A 362 0.09 -8.93 -9.28
N HIS A 363 -0.93 -8.16 -8.93
CA HIS A 363 -1.53 -8.08 -7.60
C HIS A 363 -2.84 -8.88 -7.49
N ASP A 364 -3.27 -9.55 -8.57
CA ASP A 364 -4.47 -10.38 -8.59
C ASP A 364 -4.57 -11.39 -7.43
N PRO A 365 -3.49 -12.05 -6.97
CA PRO A 365 -3.59 -12.98 -5.84
C PRO A 365 -4.08 -12.33 -4.53
N PHE A 366 -3.99 -11.00 -4.40
CA PHE A 366 -4.59 -10.26 -3.29
C PHE A 366 -5.94 -9.64 -3.66
N PHE A 367 -6.01 -8.86 -4.73
CA PHE A 367 -7.19 -8.05 -5.04
C PHE A 367 -8.36 -8.88 -5.58
N TYR A 368 -8.12 -10.00 -6.26
CA TYR A 368 -9.20 -10.85 -6.75
C TYR A 368 -9.99 -11.50 -5.59
N PRO A 369 -9.35 -12.23 -4.65
CA PRO A 369 -10.05 -12.76 -3.47
C PRO A 369 -10.75 -11.69 -2.63
N MET A 370 -10.11 -10.52 -2.44
CA MET A 370 -10.74 -9.41 -1.72
C MET A 370 -11.99 -8.90 -2.43
N THR A 371 -11.96 -8.75 -3.75
CA THR A 371 -13.13 -8.31 -4.53
C THR A 371 -14.28 -9.31 -4.41
N GLU A 372 -14.00 -10.61 -4.51
CA GLU A 372 -15.02 -11.66 -4.34
C GLU A 372 -15.59 -11.67 -2.92
N PHE A 373 -14.73 -11.58 -1.91
CA PHE A 373 -15.16 -11.52 -0.51
C PHE A 373 -16.08 -10.32 -0.22
N ILE A 374 -15.72 -9.12 -0.68
CA ILE A 374 -16.53 -7.91 -0.48
C ILE A 374 -17.87 -8.01 -1.20
N ARG A 375 -17.87 -8.57 -2.42
CA ARG A 375 -19.07 -8.71 -3.25
C ARG A 375 -20.02 -9.78 -2.72
N ASP A 376 -19.50 -10.98 -2.45
CA ASP A 376 -20.33 -12.17 -2.27
C ASP A 376 -20.65 -12.42 -0.80
N GLU A 377 -19.68 -12.20 0.08
CA GLU A 377 -19.83 -12.48 1.51
C GLU A 377 -20.28 -11.24 2.27
N LEU A 378 -19.59 -10.11 2.11
CA LEU A 378 -19.98 -8.86 2.78
C LEU A 378 -21.15 -8.17 2.08
N GLN A 379 -21.43 -8.49 0.81
CA GLN A 379 -22.50 -7.87 0.01
C GLN A 379 -22.46 -6.34 0.02
N ASN A 380 -21.24 -5.78 0.02
CA ASN A 380 -21.01 -4.35 0.15
C ASN A 380 -21.64 -3.68 1.39
N SER A 381 -21.80 -4.40 2.49
CA SER A 381 -22.42 -3.88 3.72
C SER A 381 -21.43 -3.24 4.71
N LEU A 382 -20.13 -3.51 4.55
CA LEU A 382 -19.09 -3.08 5.49
C LEU A 382 -18.08 -2.17 4.77
N PRO A 383 -17.90 -0.91 5.21
CA PRO A 383 -16.99 0.01 4.54
C PRO A 383 -15.52 -0.39 4.75
N ILE A 384 -14.76 -0.41 3.66
CA ILE A 384 -13.33 -0.69 3.61
C ILE A 384 -12.63 0.44 2.85
N VAL A 385 -11.52 0.94 3.40
CA VAL A 385 -10.67 1.93 2.75
C VAL A 385 -9.30 1.32 2.46
N TYR A 386 -8.88 1.29 1.21
CA TYR A 386 -7.51 0.98 0.81
C TYR A 386 -6.71 2.27 0.62
N MET A 387 -5.65 2.44 1.41
CA MET A 387 -4.78 3.61 1.35
C MET A 387 -3.41 3.23 0.82
N ASN A 388 -2.91 3.96 -0.18
CA ASN A 388 -1.66 3.59 -0.86
C ASN A 388 -0.85 4.77 -1.44
N GLY A 389 0.39 4.48 -1.88
CA GLY A 389 1.32 5.40 -2.55
C GLY A 389 1.57 5.02 -4.02
N ASP A 390 2.84 4.86 -4.41
CA ASP A 390 3.35 4.32 -5.70
C ASP A 390 3.27 5.32 -6.88
N LYS A 391 2.09 5.84 -7.24
CA LYS A 391 1.98 6.67 -8.46
C LYS A 391 2.36 8.14 -8.28
N HIS A 392 2.72 8.54 -7.06
CA HIS A 392 3.06 9.93 -6.72
C HIS A 392 2.01 10.96 -7.17
N GLN A 393 0.73 10.61 -7.02
CA GLN A 393 -0.40 11.46 -7.40
C GLN A 393 -1.59 11.23 -6.48
N TRP A 394 -2.34 12.30 -6.22
CA TRP A 394 -3.61 12.21 -5.53
C TRP A 394 -4.62 11.42 -6.36
N LEU A 395 -5.27 10.44 -5.76
CA LEU A 395 -6.38 9.71 -6.38
C LEU A 395 -7.41 9.32 -5.32
N TYR A 396 -8.68 9.60 -5.60
CA TYR A 396 -9.81 9.20 -4.77
C TYR A 396 -10.80 8.40 -5.62
N GLU A 397 -11.05 7.14 -5.24
CA GLU A 397 -11.93 6.23 -5.95
C GLU A 397 -12.94 5.60 -4.97
N PRO A 398 -14.15 6.14 -4.84
CA PRO A 398 -15.13 5.69 -3.84
C PRO A 398 -15.68 4.28 -4.10
N SER A 399 -15.58 3.78 -5.34
CA SER A 399 -16.08 2.47 -5.76
C SER A 399 -14.97 1.62 -6.39
N PHE A 400 -13.91 1.40 -5.63
CA PHE A 400 -12.73 0.65 -6.05
C PHE A 400 -13.10 -0.79 -6.45
N TYR A 401 -12.56 -1.27 -7.59
CA TYR A 401 -12.98 -2.53 -8.23
C TYR A 401 -14.51 -2.70 -8.41
N GLY A 402 -15.24 -1.59 -8.53
CA GLY A 402 -16.69 -1.57 -8.68
C GLY A 402 -17.48 -1.94 -7.41
N GLN A 403 -16.82 -2.03 -6.26
CA GLN A 403 -17.45 -2.31 -4.96
C GLN A 403 -17.84 -1.01 -4.27
N THR A 404 -19.14 -0.79 -4.01
CA THR A 404 -19.65 0.46 -3.43
C THR A 404 -19.23 0.70 -1.97
N SER A 405 -18.75 -0.35 -1.31
CA SER A 405 -18.24 -0.29 0.06
C SER A 405 -16.71 -0.23 0.14
N TRP A 406 -16.01 -0.25 -1.00
CA TRP A 406 -14.56 -0.26 -1.03
C TRP A 406 -14.03 1.01 -1.69
N THR A 407 -13.40 1.86 -0.89
CA THR A 407 -12.79 3.10 -1.37
C THR A 407 -11.29 2.95 -1.49
N ARG A 408 -10.67 3.50 -2.54
CA ARG A 408 -9.22 3.71 -2.61
C ARG A 408 -8.87 5.19 -2.44
N ILE A 409 -7.86 5.47 -1.62
CA ILE A 409 -7.28 6.79 -1.44
C ILE A 409 -5.77 6.68 -1.63
N MET A 410 -5.24 7.37 -2.65
CA MET A 410 -3.80 7.43 -2.91
C MET A 410 -3.23 8.75 -2.45
N VAL A 411 -2.17 8.70 -1.66
CA VAL A 411 -1.44 9.93 -1.30
C VAL A 411 -0.62 10.42 -2.50
N THR A 412 -0.46 11.74 -2.62
CA THR A 412 0.35 12.36 -3.68
C THR A 412 1.83 11.96 -3.62
N GLY A 413 2.30 11.52 -2.46
CA GLY A 413 3.71 11.21 -2.25
C GLY A 413 4.60 12.45 -2.13
N GLY A 414 5.78 12.26 -1.54
CA GLY A 414 6.73 13.34 -1.29
C GLY A 414 6.29 14.28 -0.16
N SER A 415 7.05 15.36 0.01
CA SER A 415 6.81 16.40 1.01
C SER A 415 6.11 17.66 0.46
N ARG A 416 5.51 17.56 -0.74
CA ARG A 416 4.80 18.70 -1.37
C ARG A 416 3.60 19.15 -0.55
N GLU A 417 2.98 18.20 0.13
CA GLU A 417 1.79 18.40 0.95
C GLU A 417 2.06 17.79 2.33
N PRO A 418 1.42 18.32 3.39
CA PRO A 418 1.50 17.69 4.71
C PRO A 418 0.92 16.26 4.68
N PRO A 419 1.30 15.41 5.66
CA PRO A 419 0.65 14.12 5.86
C PRO A 419 -0.88 14.28 5.86
N LEU A 420 -1.56 13.50 5.02
CA LEU A 420 -3.00 13.53 4.83
C LEU A 420 -3.69 13.21 6.17
N LYS A 421 -4.56 14.10 6.66
CA LYS A 421 -5.39 13.79 7.82
C LYS A 421 -6.53 12.89 7.38
N MET A 422 -6.68 11.79 8.07
CA MET A 422 -7.81 10.87 7.96
C MET A 422 -8.59 10.87 9.26
N VAL A 423 -9.91 10.90 9.14
CA VAL A 423 -10.83 10.70 10.26
C VAL A 423 -11.79 9.57 9.89
N VAL A 424 -11.84 8.54 10.72
CA VAL A 424 -12.77 7.41 10.55
C VAL A 424 -13.72 7.31 11.73
N ASP A 425 -15.00 7.06 11.43
CA ASP A 425 -16.08 6.95 12.40
C ASP A 425 -16.87 5.64 12.17
N PRO A 426 -16.58 4.58 12.94
CA PRO A 426 -17.30 3.31 12.81
C PRO A 426 -18.76 3.39 13.27
N ASN A 427 -19.19 4.48 13.91
CA ASN A 427 -20.60 4.71 14.23
C ASN A 427 -21.39 5.33 13.06
N ASN A 428 -20.72 5.76 11.99
CA ASN A 428 -21.33 6.38 10.82
C ASN A 428 -20.89 5.67 9.52
N LEU A 429 -21.37 4.43 9.31
CA LEU A 429 -20.96 3.60 8.17
C LEU A 429 -21.19 4.26 6.79
N ALA A 430 -22.23 5.09 6.67
CA ALA A 430 -22.54 5.81 5.43
C ALA A 430 -21.50 6.89 5.08
N ASN A 431 -20.83 7.45 6.09
CA ASN A 431 -19.75 8.42 5.95
C ASN A 431 -18.54 7.97 6.79
N PHE A 432 -18.14 6.72 6.60
CA PHE A 432 -17.15 6.07 7.45
C PHE A 432 -15.83 6.83 7.53
N HIS A 433 -15.43 7.51 6.46
CA HIS A 433 -14.16 8.24 6.39
C HIS A 433 -14.35 9.67 5.88
N THR A 434 -13.49 10.57 6.34
CA THR A 434 -13.28 11.92 5.79
C THR A 434 -11.78 12.24 5.79
N PHE A 435 -11.37 13.21 4.97
CA PHE A 435 -9.99 13.65 4.87
C PHE A 435 -9.90 15.16 4.57
N ASP A 436 -8.75 15.76 4.87
CA ASP A 436 -8.51 17.21 4.75
C ASP A 436 -7.94 17.64 3.39
N ARG A 437 -8.44 17.02 2.31
CA ARG A 437 -8.07 17.34 0.95
C ARG A 437 -9.29 17.73 0.12
N GLU A 438 -9.12 18.77 -0.69
CA GLU A 438 -10.11 19.16 -1.69
C GLU A 438 -10.17 18.09 -2.79
N LEU A 439 -11.40 17.75 -3.19
CA LEU A 439 -11.72 16.69 -4.15
C LEU A 439 -11.74 17.20 -5.60
#